data_AF-A0A4R3PSD7-F1
#
_entry.id   AF-A0A4R3PSD7-F1
#
_cell.length_a   1.000
_cell.length_b   1.000
_cell.length_c   1.000
_cell.angle_alpha   90.00
_cell.angle_beta   90.00
_cell.angle_gamma   90.00
#
_symmetry.space_group_name_H-M   'P 1'
#
loop_
_entity.id
_entity.type
_entity.pdbx_description
1 polymer ?
#
loop_
_entity_poly.entity_id
_entity_poly.type
_entity_poly.pdbx_seq_one_letter_code
_entity_poly.pdbx_strand_id
1 'polypeptide(L)'
;MPHSSTLHSAPTAAKSLQIGLWIAQVLIFVAFTVFGCMKFFMPIDHLAAMWVWPGDVPPRFLRLMGLIDIVGGAGILLPALTRILPRLTVLAALGCVLLQIVAFIFHSSRGELSALPLNAILLPVCLFILWGRGKKAPIIAPRG
;
A
#
# COMPACT_ATOMS: atom_id res chain seq x y z
N MET A 1 -17.42 38.54 -34.39
CA MET A 1 -17.63 38.29 -32.94
C MET A 1 -16.60 37.27 -32.50
N PRO A 2 -15.69 37.56 -31.56
CA PRO A 2 -14.72 36.58 -31.10
C PRO A 2 -15.36 35.65 -30.07
N HIS A 3 -15.27 34.34 -30.31
CA HIS A 3 -15.63 33.32 -29.33
C HIS A 3 -14.49 33.21 -28.30
N SER A 4 -14.73 33.73 -27.10
CA SER A 4 -13.83 33.59 -25.95
C SER A 4 -13.87 32.14 -25.45
N SER A 5 -12.95 31.30 -25.94
CA SER A 5 -12.68 29.98 -25.40
C SER A 5 -12.04 30.09 -24.01
N THR A 6 -12.87 30.01 -22.97
CA THR A 6 -12.43 29.91 -21.57
C THR A 6 -11.80 28.54 -21.33
N LEU A 7 -10.48 28.44 -21.50
CA LEU A 7 -9.73 27.28 -21.00
C LEU A 7 -9.80 27.31 -19.47
N HIS A 8 -10.74 26.56 -18.90
CA HIS A 8 -10.84 26.35 -17.46
C HIS A 8 -9.67 25.46 -17.04
N SER A 9 -8.54 26.10 -16.70
CA SER A 9 -7.40 25.44 -16.09
C SER A 9 -7.87 24.75 -14.81
N ALA A 10 -7.92 23.42 -14.78
CA ALA A 10 -8.27 22.68 -13.57
C ALA A 10 -7.37 23.15 -12.40
N PRO A 11 -7.91 23.30 -11.17
CA PRO A 11 -7.15 23.83 -10.04
C PRO A 11 -5.91 22.96 -9.76
N THR A 12 -4.75 23.59 -9.63
CA THR A 12 -3.43 22.98 -9.38
C THR A 12 -3.43 21.99 -8.22
N ALA A 13 -4.27 22.23 -7.19
CA ALA A 13 -4.46 21.34 -6.05
C ALA A 13 -5.01 19.94 -6.42
N ALA A 14 -5.85 19.83 -7.46
CA ALA A 14 -6.34 18.54 -7.92
C ALA A 14 -5.22 17.74 -8.60
N LYS A 15 -4.31 18.42 -9.31
CA LYS A 15 -3.17 17.81 -9.98
C LYS A 15 -2.11 17.34 -8.97
N SER A 16 -1.79 18.16 -7.98
CA SER A 16 -0.83 17.79 -6.92
C SER A 16 -1.32 16.59 -6.10
N LEU A 17 -2.60 16.53 -5.76
CA LEU A 17 -3.20 15.37 -5.08
C LEU A 17 -3.06 14.08 -5.91
N GLN A 18 -3.31 14.15 -7.21
CA GLN A 18 -3.15 13.00 -8.11
C GLN A 18 -1.71 12.50 -8.14
N ILE A 19 -0.73 13.41 -8.24
CA ILE A 19 0.70 13.09 -8.23
C ILE A 19 1.06 12.44 -6.87
N GLY A 20 0.63 13.04 -5.77
CA GLY A 20 0.88 12.50 -4.42
C GLY A 20 0.33 11.09 -4.24
N LEU A 21 -0.88 10.81 -4.75
CA LEU A 21 -1.46 9.48 -4.68
C LEU A 21 -0.69 8.46 -5.53
N TRP A 22 -0.20 8.83 -6.70
CA TRP A 22 0.65 7.96 -7.51
C TRP A 22 1.97 7.64 -6.82
N ILE A 23 2.62 8.65 -6.24
CA ILE A 23 3.86 8.46 -5.45
C ILE A 23 3.59 7.51 -4.29
N ALA A 24 2.52 7.74 -3.53
CA ALA A 24 2.13 6.87 -2.42
C ALA A 24 1.88 5.43 -2.87
N GLN A 25 1.17 5.22 -3.98
CA GLN A 25 0.90 3.89 -4.52
C GLN A 25 2.18 3.16 -4.95
N VAL A 26 3.10 3.85 -5.62
CA VAL A 26 4.39 3.28 -6.02
C VAL A 26 5.22 2.95 -4.78
N LEU A 27 5.26 3.83 -3.79
CA LEU A 27 5.98 3.60 -2.53
C LEU A 27 5.45 2.35 -1.81
N ILE A 28 4.13 2.24 -1.65
CA ILE A 28 3.52 1.06 -1.00
C ILE A 28 3.73 -0.20 -1.83
N PHE A 29 3.58 -0.14 -3.15
CA PHE A 29 3.85 -1.26 -4.04
C PHE A 29 5.27 -1.80 -3.86
N VAL A 30 6.28 -0.93 -3.90
CA VAL A 30 7.68 -1.32 -3.72
C VAL A 30 7.90 -1.90 -2.33
N ALA A 31 7.48 -1.20 -1.27
CA ALA A 31 7.70 -1.62 0.10
C ALA A 31 7.07 -3.00 0.38
N PHE A 32 5.77 -3.16 0.08
CA PHE A 32 5.06 -4.41 0.32
C PHE A 32 5.60 -5.55 -0.55
N THR A 33 5.94 -5.31 -1.81
CA THR A 33 6.49 -6.36 -2.68
C THR A 33 7.87 -6.80 -2.19
N VAL A 34 8.75 -5.88 -1.80
CA VAL A 34 10.07 -6.22 -1.26
C VAL A 34 9.96 -6.99 0.05
N PHE A 35 9.22 -6.48 1.04
CA PHE A 35 9.04 -7.16 2.32
C PHE A 35 8.33 -8.50 2.16
N GLY A 36 7.34 -8.57 1.28
CA GLY A 36 6.63 -9.79 0.97
C GLY A 36 7.54 -10.85 0.35
N CYS A 37 8.34 -10.47 -0.65
CA CYS A 37 9.34 -11.37 -1.26
C CYS A 37 10.38 -11.84 -0.23
N MET A 38 10.88 -10.96 0.64
CA MET A 38 11.79 -11.37 1.72
C MET A 38 11.14 -12.42 2.62
N LYS A 39 9.93 -12.15 3.13
CA LYS A 39 9.18 -13.08 4.00
C LYS A 39 8.83 -14.39 3.29
N PHE A 40 8.61 -14.37 1.98
CA PHE A 40 8.20 -15.55 1.22
C PHE A 40 9.37 -16.43 0.77
N PHE A 41 10.50 -15.85 0.38
CA PHE A 41 11.60 -16.60 -0.24
C PHE A 41 12.86 -16.73 0.62
N MET A 42 13.15 -15.77 1.50
CA MET A 42 14.39 -15.80 2.28
C MET A 42 14.37 -16.95 3.32
N PRO A 43 15.53 -17.56 3.64
CA PRO A 43 15.64 -18.47 4.79
C PRO A 43 15.19 -17.80 6.10
N ILE A 44 14.57 -18.58 7.00
CA ILE A 44 13.95 -18.03 8.21
C ILE A 44 15.00 -17.54 9.21
N ASP A 45 16.13 -18.23 9.29
CA ASP A 45 17.30 -17.85 10.08
C ASP A 45 17.89 -16.50 9.63
N HIS A 46 17.95 -16.25 8.32
CA HIS A 46 18.34 -14.93 7.79
C HIS A 46 17.34 -13.84 8.19
N LEU A 47 16.04 -14.12 8.11
CA LEU A 47 15.00 -13.17 8.53
C LEU A 47 15.03 -12.91 10.04
N ALA A 48 15.28 -13.94 10.84
CA ALA A 48 15.39 -13.87 12.30
C ALA A 48 16.61 -13.04 12.75
N ALA A 49 17.66 -12.97 11.92
CA ALA A 49 18.80 -12.08 12.16
C ALA A 49 18.47 -10.59 11.88
N MET A 50 17.45 -10.31 11.06
CA MET A 50 17.02 -8.94 10.72
C MET A 50 15.92 -8.42 11.65
N TRP A 51 14.95 -9.28 11.96
CA TRP A 51 13.79 -8.98 12.81
C TRP A 51 13.57 -10.14 13.77
N VAL A 52 13.06 -9.88 14.97
CA VAL A 52 12.88 -10.93 16.00
C VAL A 52 11.72 -11.87 15.63
N TRP A 53 10.55 -11.31 15.29
CA TRP A 53 9.33 -12.09 15.08
C TRP A 53 9.35 -13.24 14.06
N PRO A 54 10.13 -13.21 12.94
CA PRO A 54 10.09 -14.30 11.95
C PRO A 54 10.58 -15.64 12.52
N GLY A 55 11.47 -15.61 13.53
CA GLY A 55 11.94 -16.81 14.21
C GLY A 55 10.95 -17.38 15.24
N ASP A 56 10.00 -16.56 15.69
CA ASP A 56 9.09 -16.89 16.80
C ASP A 56 7.68 -17.30 16.34
N VAL A 57 7.45 -17.39 15.03
CA VAL A 57 6.16 -17.74 14.44
C VAL A 57 6.26 -19.00 13.58
N PRO A 58 5.16 -19.75 13.39
CA PRO A 58 5.17 -20.90 12.51
C PRO A 58 5.60 -20.51 11.08
N PRO A 59 6.46 -21.31 10.41
CA PRO A 59 6.94 -21.01 9.05
C PRO A 59 5.80 -20.71 8.06
N ARG A 60 4.72 -21.49 8.11
CA ARG A 60 3.52 -21.29 7.27
C ARG A 60 2.88 -19.91 7.45
N PHE A 61 2.89 -19.38 8.67
CA PHE A 61 2.33 -18.07 8.97
C PHE A 61 3.21 -16.97 8.36
N LEU A 62 4.53 -17.07 8.55
CA LEU A 62 5.50 -16.14 7.94
C LEU A 62 5.36 -16.10 6.40
N ARG A 63 5.28 -17.27 5.75
CA ARG A 63 5.09 -17.35 4.29
C ARG A 63 3.74 -16.77 3.86
N LEU A 64 2.67 -17.03 4.59
CA LEU A 64 1.35 -16.44 4.31
C LEU A 64 1.40 -14.90 4.40
N MET A 65 2.06 -14.35 5.42
CA MET A 65 2.23 -12.90 5.55
C MET A 65 3.03 -12.32 4.37
N GLY A 66 4.06 -13.04 3.91
CA GLY A 66 4.80 -12.66 2.70
C GLY A 66 3.92 -12.61 1.45
N LEU A 67 3.05 -13.60 1.27
CA LEU A 67 2.10 -13.63 0.15
C LEU A 67 1.07 -12.50 0.25
N ILE A 68 0.53 -12.25 1.44
CA ILE A 68 -0.41 -11.14 1.70
C ILE A 68 0.24 -9.80 1.34
N ASP A 69 1.50 -9.59 1.72
CA ASP A 69 2.23 -8.36 1.39
C ASP A 69 2.39 -8.20 -0.14
N ILE A 70 2.83 -9.25 -0.85
CA ILE A 70 2.99 -9.21 -2.32
C ILE A 70 1.64 -8.87 -2.99
N VAL A 71 0.57 -9.56 -2.60
CA VAL A 71 -0.78 -9.33 -3.15
C VAL A 71 -1.28 -7.93 -2.81
N GLY A 72 -1.04 -7.44 -1.60
CA GLY A 72 -1.39 -6.09 -1.17
C GLY A 72 -0.69 -5.02 -2.00
N GLY A 73 0.64 -5.14 -2.16
CA GLY A 73 1.45 -4.25 -2.99
C GLY A 73 0.94 -4.24 -4.43
N ALA A 74 0.87 -5.41 -5.06
CA ALA A 74 0.39 -5.58 -6.43
C ALA A 74 -1.04 -5.03 -6.62
N GLY A 75 -1.94 -5.33 -5.68
CA GLY A 75 -3.32 -4.86 -5.69
C GLY A 75 -3.45 -3.35 -5.58
N ILE A 76 -2.51 -2.65 -4.92
CA ILE A 76 -2.51 -1.19 -4.83
C ILE A 76 -2.14 -0.54 -6.17
N LEU A 77 -1.18 -1.09 -6.92
CA LEU A 77 -0.65 -0.42 -8.11
C LEU A 77 -1.22 -0.94 -9.44
N LEU A 78 -1.34 -2.26 -9.62
CA LEU A 78 -1.67 -2.84 -10.93
C LEU A 78 -3.08 -2.50 -11.44
N PRO A 79 -4.17 -2.58 -10.63
CA PRO A 79 -5.51 -2.20 -11.09
C PRO A 79 -5.60 -0.72 -11.45
N ALA A 80 -4.89 0.13 -10.71
CA ALA A 80 -4.78 1.56 -10.98
C ALA A 80 -4.04 1.85 -12.30
N LEU A 81 -2.91 1.16 -12.52
CA LEU A 81 -2.03 1.36 -13.67
C LEU A 81 -2.67 0.84 -14.97
N THR A 82 -3.22 -0.37 -14.93
CA THR A 82 -3.88 -1.02 -16.08
C THR A 82 -5.29 -0.47 -16.34
N ARG A 83 -5.87 0.19 -15.34
CA ARG A 83 -7.28 0.62 -15.31
C ARG A 83 -8.29 -0.52 -15.40
N ILE A 84 -7.88 -1.76 -15.17
CA ILE A 84 -8.76 -2.93 -15.09
C ILE A 84 -9.22 -3.06 -13.63
N LEU A 85 -10.54 -2.98 -13.41
CA LEU A 85 -11.16 -3.01 -12.08
C LEU A 85 -10.47 -2.10 -11.03
N PRO A 86 -10.35 -0.77 -11.24
CA PRO A 86 -9.58 0.11 -10.35
C PRO A 86 -10.08 0.15 -8.90
N ARG A 87 -11.31 -0.32 -8.63
CA ARG A 87 -11.83 -0.50 -7.27
C ARG A 87 -11.00 -1.50 -6.45
N LEU A 88 -10.30 -2.43 -7.08
CA LEU A 88 -9.38 -3.34 -6.40
C LEU A 88 -8.24 -2.61 -5.69
N THR A 89 -7.78 -1.46 -6.21
CA THR A 89 -6.80 -0.61 -5.51
C THR A 89 -7.32 -0.12 -4.16
N VAL A 90 -8.60 0.23 -4.09
CA VAL A 90 -9.22 0.72 -2.85
C VAL A 90 -9.38 -0.43 -1.85
N LEU A 91 -9.78 -1.61 -2.30
CA LEU A 91 -9.87 -2.81 -1.46
C LEU A 91 -8.49 -3.26 -0.96
N ALA A 92 -7.47 -3.24 -1.82
CA ALA A 92 -6.10 -3.55 -1.44
C ALA A 92 -5.58 -2.55 -0.40
N ALA A 93 -5.82 -1.25 -0.59
CA ALA A 93 -5.46 -0.23 0.39
C ALA A 93 -6.16 -0.45 1.75
N LEU A 94 -7.44 -0.85 1.76
CA LEU A 94 -8.14 -1.23 2.99
C LEU A 94 -7.49 -2.45 3.66
N GLY A 95 -7.17 -3.50 2.90
CA GLY A 95 -6.48 -4.68 3.41
C GLY A 95 -5.11 -4.33 4.02
N CYS A 96 -4.32 -3.48 3.34
CA CYS A 96 -3.04 -2.98 3.84
C CYS A 96 -3.20 -2.16 5.13
N VAL A 97 -4.23 -1.31 5.23
CA VAL A 97 -4.54 -0.57 6.48
C VAL A 97 -4.81 -1.53 7.64
N LEU A 98 -5.68 -2.52 7.42
CA LEU A 98 -6.00 -3.52 8.44
C LEU A 98 -4.77 -4.33 8.84
N LEU A 99 -3.96 -4.74 7.86
CA LEU A 99 -2.71 -5.45 8.09
C LEU A 99 -1.75 -4.64 8.95
N GLN A 100 -1.58 -3.35 8.66
CA GLN A 100 -0.68 -2.48 9.43
C GLN A 100 -1.18 -2.24 10.86
N ILE A 101 -2.49 -2.15 11.08
CA ILE A 101 -3.06 -2.07 12.43
C ILE A 101 -2.78 -3.35 13.21
N VAL A 102 -3.05 -4.51 12.60
CA VAL A 102 -2.79 -5.81 13.25
C VAL A 102 -1.31 -6.00 13.52
N ALA A 103 -0.43 -5.63 12.58
CA ALA A 103 1.02 -5.70 12.76
C ALA A 103 1.50 -4.76 13.89
N PHE A 104 0.98 -3.55 13.97
CA PHE A 104 1.31 -2.62 15.06
C PHE A 104 0.94 -3.21 16.43
N ILE A 105 -0.26 -3.78 16.56
CA ILE A 105 -0.73 -4.44 17.78
C ILE A 105 0.15 -5.66 18.09
N PHE A 106 0.45 -6.49 17.09
CA PHE A 106 1.30 -7.67 17.22
C PHE A 106 2.69 -7.33 17.76
N HIS A 107 3.40 -6.39 17.13
CA HIS A 107 4.73 -5.98 17.57
C HIS A 107 4.70 -5.29 18.93
N SER A 108 3.69 -4.44 19.19
CA SER A 108 3.52 -3.77 20.48
C SER A 108 3.29 -4.76 21.62
N SER A 109 2.44 -5.78 21.41
CA SER A 109 2.14 -6.83 22.40
C SER A 109 3.37 -7.69 22.76
N ARG A 110 4.39 -7.70 21.91
CA ARG A 110 5.64 -8.44 22.08
C ARG A 110 6.81 -7.56 22.53
N GLY A 111 6.57 -6.26 22.75
CA GLY A 111 7.63 -5.31 23.11
C GLY A 111 8.63 -5.03 21.98
N GLU A 112 8.31 -5.37 20.74
CA GLU A 112 9.18 -5.21 19.57
C GLU A 112 9.13 -3.76 19.03
N LEU A 113 9.60 -2.81 19.85
CA LEU A 113 9.49 -1.37 19.56
C LEU A 113 10.24 -0.95 18.29
N SER A 114 11.27 -1.69 17.87
CA SER A 114 12.04 -1.42 16.65
C SER A 114 11.23 -1.58 15.36
N ALA A 115 10.14 -2.35 15.37
CA ALA A 115 9.27 -2.54 14.21
C ALA A 115 8.23 -1.39 14.06
N LEU A 116 7.84 -0.76 15.17
CA LEU A 116 6.75 0.22 15.20
C LEU A 116 6.94 1.45 14.31
N PRO A 117 8.16 2.02 14.13
CA PRO A 117 8.37 3.14 13.21
C PRO A 117 7.93 2.83 11.77
N LEU A 118 8.19 1.62 11.30
CA LEU A 118 7.79 1.22 9.95
C LEU A 118 6.26 1.17 9.81
N ASN A 119 5.56 0.60 10.80
CA ASN A 119 4.10 0.59 10.82
C ASN A 119 3.54 2.03 10.89
N ALA A 120 4.13 2.89 11.71
CA ALA A 120 3.73 4.29 11.87
C ALA A 120 3.91 5.11 10.58
N ILE A 121 4.78 4.70 9.67
CA ILE A 121 4.95 5.31 8.35
C ILE A 121 3.99 4.69 7.32
N LEU A 122 3.94 3.36 7.24
CA LEU A 122 3.16 2.67 6.19
C LEU A 122 1.65 2.84 6.38
N LEU A 123 1.16 2.85 7.63
CA LEU A 123 -0.27 2.97 7.92
C LEU A 123 -0.87 4.29 7.40
N PRO A 124 -0.31 5.49 7.71
CA PRO A 124 -0.80 6.75 7.15
C PRO A 124 -0.76 6.79 5.62
N VAL A 125 0.27 6.24 4.99
CA VAL A 125 0.37 6.21 3.53
C VAL A 125 -0.74 5.32 2.92
N CYS A 126 -1.01 4.15 3.52
CA CYS A 126 -2.12 3.30 3.08
C CYS A 126 -3.48 3.99 3.27
N LEU A 127 -3.68 4.68 4.41
CA LEU A 127 -4.89 5.48 4.66
C LEU A 127 -5.06 6.61 3.64
N PHE A 128 -3.97 7.28 3.28
CA PHE A 128 -3.98 8.34 2.27
C PHE A 128 -4.41 7.80 0.90
N ILE A 129 -3.91 6.63 0.49
CA ILE A 129 -4.33 5.96 -0.75
C ILE A 129 -5.81 5.55 -0.67
N LEU A 130 -6.23 4.91 0.43
CA LEU A 130 -7.59 4.45 0.65
C LEU A 130 -8.59 5.60 0.53
N TRP A 131 -8.35 6.70 1.23
CA TRP A 131 -9.18 7.90 1.16
C TRP A 131 -9.12 8.58 -0.21
N GLY A 132 -7.90 8.75 -0.73
CA GLY A 132 -7.67 9.48 -1.98
C GLY A 132 -8.30 8.78 -3.18
N ARG A 133 -8.02 7.48 -3.36
CA ARG A 133 -8.60 6.68 -4.47
C ARG A 133 -10.04 6.26 -4.24
N GLY A 134 -10.47 6.14 -2.98
CA GLY A 134 -11.84 5.77 -2.65
C GLY A 134 -12.85 6.92 -2.78
N LYS A 135 -12.44 8.17 -2.47
CA LYS A 135 -13.38 9.30 -2.39
C LYS A 135 -12.97 10.55 -3.16
N LYS A 136 -11.70 10.97 -3.11
CA LYS A 136 -11.30 12.31 -3.60
C LYS A 136 -10.83 12.35 -5.05
N ALA A 137 -10.18 11.29 -5.50
CA ALA A 137 -9.49 11.19 -6.78
C ALA A 137 -9.59 9.74 -7.32
N PRO A 138 -10.81 9.22 -7.54
CA PRO A 138 -11.02 7.87 -8.03
C PRO A 138 -10.44 7.68 -9.43
N ILE A 139 -10.00 6.46 -9.72
CA ILE A 139 -9.53 6.07 -11.06
C ILE A 139 -10.73 5.57 -11.85
N ILE A 140 -10.99 6.21 -12.98
CA ILE A 140 -12.11 5.88 -13.86
C ILE A 140 -11.67 4.74 -14.79
N ALA A 141 -12.45 3.66 -14.82
CA ALA A 141 -12.24 2.58 -15.77
C ALA A 141 -12.44 3.09 -17.22
N PRO A 142 -11.78 2.51 -18.23
CA PRO A 142 -12.09 2.82 -19.62
C PRO A 142 -13.58 2.61 -19.85
N ARG A 143 -14.26 3.59 -20.47
CA ARG A 143 -15.63 3.38 -20.94
C ARG A 143 -15.53 2.34 -22.06
N GLY A 144 -16.08 1.15 -21.81
CA GLY A 144 -16.33 0.16 -22.85
C GLY A 144 -17.48 0.60 -23.75
#